data_AF-A0A814UM36-F1
#
_entry.id   AF-A0A814UM36-F1
#
_cell.length_a   1.000
_cell.length_b   1.000
_cell.length_c   1.000
_cell.angle_alpha   90.00
_cell.angle_beta   90.00
_cell.angle_gamma   90.00
#
_symmetry.space_group_name_H-M   'P 1'
#
loop_
_entity.id
_entity.type
_entity.pdbx_description
1 polymer ?
#
loop_
_entity_poly.entity_id
_entity_poly.type
_entity_poly.pdbx_seq_one_letter_code
_entity_poly.pdbx_strand_id
1 'polypeptide(L)'
;MSQGGAYPHVASTTPLFPVNIQVGWALAANDNVFIAKIKSMTDAVLKAALDDGQDVGGPKQILYPNYALPDTPLEQLYGSNVSRLQSIHQAWDPNNVMNLTERFKL
;
A
#
# COMPACT_ATOMS: atom_id res chain seq x y z
N MET A 1 18.74 11.78 -15.00
CA MET A 1 18.18 12.22 -13.70
C MET A 1 17.02 11.30 -13.37
N SER A 2 16.85 10.87 -12.11
CA SER A 2 15.69 10.06 -11.71
C SER A 2 14.41 10.86 -11.94
N GLN A 3 13.45 10.30 -12.70
CA GLN A 3 12.13 10.90 -12.91
C GLN A 3 11.16 10.68 -11.73
N GLY A 4 11.68 10.28 -10.57
CA GLY A 4 10.89 9.74 -9.47
C GLY A 4 10.64 8.23 -9.60
N GLY A 5 10.49 7.54 -8.47
CA GLY A 5 10.19 6.11 -8.42
C GLY A 5 8.71 5.80 -8.68
N ALA A 6 8.35 4.51 -8.70
CA ALA A 6 6.94 4.09 -8.73
C ALA A 6 6.21 4.53 -7.45
N TYR A 7 6.85 4.32 -6.30
CA TYR A 7 6.33 4.71 -5.00
C TYR A 7 6.45 6.23 -4.78
N PRO A 8 5.33 6.95 -4.54
CA PRO A 8 5.31 8.40 -4.44
C PRO A 8 5.87 8.81 -3.07
N HIS A 9 7.17 9.06 -3.02
CA HIS A 9 7.82 9.61 -1.84
C HIS A 9 8.81 10.70 -2.25
N VAL A 10 8.78 11.79 -1.50
CA VAL A 10 9.79 12.85 -1.61
C VAL A 10 10.72 12.66 -0.41
N ALA A 11 11.82 11.92 -0.63
CA ALA A 11 12.74 11.53 0.44
C ALA A 11 13.29 12.72 1.25
N SER A 12 13.31 13.92 0.68
CA SER A 12 13.78 15.14 1.35
C SER A 12 12.75 15.81 2.27
N THR A 13 11.45 15.52 2.12
CA THR A 13 10.38 16.16 2.92
C THR A 13 9.50 15.18 3.67
N THR A 14 9.58 13.87 3.35
CA THR A 14 8.77 12.83 3.97
C THR A 14 9.60 11.56 4.13
N PRO A 15 10.40 11.46 5.21
CA PRO A 15 11.12 10.23 5.52
C PRO A 15 10.13 9.08 5.73
N LEU A 16 10.46 7.91 5.18
CA LEU A 16 9.59 6.73 5.23
C LEU A 16 9.79 5.96 6.53
N PHE A 17 8.75 5.91 7.35
CA PHE A 17 8.68 5.09 8.56
C PHE A 17 7.45 4.17 8.49
N PRO A 18 7.47 3.15 7.61
CA PRO A 18 6.32 2.26 7.47
C PRO A 18 6.14 1.43 8.74
N VAL A 19 4.95 1.53 9.35
CA VAL A 19 4.54 0.65 10.45
C VAL A 19 4.07 -0.67 9.85
N ASN A 20 4.66 -1.78 10.31
CA ASN A 20 4.20 -3.12 9.95
C ASN A 20 3.34 -3.69 11.09
N ILE A 21 2.09 -4.00 10.80
CA ILE A 21 1.20 -4.73 11.71
C ILE A 21 1.08 -6.15 11.19
N GLN A 22 1.60 -7.11 11.97
CA GLN A 22 1.62 -8.51 11.60
C GLN A 22 0.95 -9.36 12.67
N VAL A 23 0.12 -10.32 12.21
CA VAL A 23 -0.47 -11.36 13.06
C VAL A 23 -0.18 -12.70 12.41
N GLY A 24 0.19 -13.70 13.22
CA GLY A 24 0.39 -15.08 12.77
C GLY A 24 -0.72 -15.98 13.32
N TRP A 25 -1.23 -16.89 12.49
CA TRP A 25 -2.24 -17.87 12.88
C TRP A 25 -2.02 -19.20 12.15
N ALA A 26 -2.52 -20.29 12.74
CA ALA A 26 -2.22 -21.65 12.27
C ALA A 26 -3.24 -22.23 11.27
N LEU A 27 -4.52 -21.83 11.38
CA LEU A 27 -5.61 -22.42 10.59
C LEU A 27 -6.05 -21.44 9.49
N ALA A 28 -5.96 -21.86 8.23
CA ALA A 28 -6.40 -21.07 7.07
C ALA A 28 -7.90 -20.67 7.14
N ALA A 29 -8.71 -21.44 7.87
CA ALA A 29 -10.11 -21.09 8.14
C ALA A 29 -10.27 -19.72 8.86
N ASN A 30 -9.20 -19.21 9.48
CA ASN A 30 -9.21 -17.93 10.18
C ASN A 30 -8.68 -16.75 9.33
N ASP A 31 -8.32 -16.95 8.05
CA ASP A 31 -7.73 -15.90 7.22
C ASP A 31 -8.58 -14.62 7.21
N ASN A 32 -9.87 -14.75 6.94
CA ASN A 32 -10.79 -13.61 6.92
C ASN A 32 -10.89 -12.91 8.28
N VAL A 33 -10.85 -13.67 9.38
CA VAL A 33 -10.92 -13.13 10.75
C VAL A 33 -9.68 -12.29 11.04
N PHE A 34 -8.50 -12.81 10.73
CA PHE A 34 -7.25 -12.11 11.02
C PHE A 34 -6.97 -10.97 10.05
N ILE A 35 -7.33 -11.08 8.76
CA ILE A 35 -7.27 -9.96 7.81
C ILE A 35 -8.17 -8.82 8.29
N ALA A 36 -9.40 -9.10 8.71
CA ALA A 36 -10.30 -8.08 9.27
C ALA A 36 -9.73 -7.47 10.55
N LYS A 37 -9.10 -8.29 11.40
CA LYS A 37 -8.46 -7.80 12.63
C LYS A 37 -7.27 -6.89 12.36
N ILE A 38 -6.42 -7.20 11.37
CA ILE A 38 -5.30 -6.35 10.95
C ILE A 38 -5.84 -4.99 10.49
N LYS A 39 -6.88 -4.96 9.64
CA LYS A 39 -7.52 -3.71 9.20
C LYS A 39 -8.01 -2.88 10.39
N SER A 40 -8.75 -3.50 11.30
CA SER A 40 -9.23 -2.84 12.52
C SER A 40 -8.11 -2.32 13.42
N MET A 41 -6.99 -3.04 13.52
CA MET A 41 -5.81 -2.58 14.28
C MET A 41 -5.14 -1.38 13.61
N THR A 42 -4.99 -1.42 12.28
CA THR A 42 -4.46 -0.28 11.49
C THR A 42 -5.32 0.96 11.70
N ASP A 43 -6.64 0.84 11.59
CA ASP A 43 -7.58 1.95 11.80
C ASP A 43 -7.48 2.53 13.21
N ALA A 44 -7.35 1.66 14.22
CA ALA A 44 -7.22 2.08 15.61
C ALA A 44 -5.90 2.85 15.87
N VAL A 45 -4.78 2.39 15.30
CA VAL A 45 -3.48 3.06 15.41
C VAL A 45 -3.52 4.41 14.68
N LEU A 46 -4.06 4.45 13.47
CA LEU A 46 -4.21 5.69 12.71
C LEU A 46 -5.10 6.69 13.47
N LYS A 47 -6.23 6.23 14.00
CA LYS A 47 -7.12 7.07 14.82
C LYS A 47 -6.40 7.63 16.03
N ALA A 48 -5.66 6.80 16.78
CA ALA A 48 -4.92 7.26 17.94
C ALA A 48 -3.87 8.33 17.57
N ALA A 49 -3.14 8.16 16.46
CA ALA A 49 -2.18 9.15 16.00
C ALA A 49 -2.84 10.49 15.61
N LEU A 50 -4.00 10.43 14.95
CA LEU A 50 -4.77 11.63 14.60
C LEU A 50 -5.34 12.34 15.84
N ASP A 51 -5.88 11.58 16.80
CA ASP A 51 -6.41 12.11 18.06
C ASP A 51 -5.29 12.76 18.91
N ASP A 52 -4.06 12.25 18.81
CA ASP A 52 -2.83 12.80 19.42
C ASP A 52 -2.29 14.04 18.67
N GLY A 53 -2.93 14.45 17.57
CA GLY A 53 -2.57 15.64 16.80
C GLY A 53 -1.41 15.44 15.82
N GLN A 54 -1.04 14.18 15.52
CA GLN A 54 0.00 13.90 14.54
C GLN A 54 -0.48 14.21 13.12
N ASP A 55 0.38 14.86 12.35
CA ASP A 55 0.10 15.28 10.97
C ASP A 55 0.36 14.13 9.97
N VAL A 56 -0.43 13.06 10.10
CA VAL A 56 -0.32 11.82 9.32
C VAL A 56 -1.53 11.56 8.41
N GLY A 57 -2.59 12.38 8.46
CA GLY A 57 -3.82 12.13 7.71
C GLY A 57 -3.74 12.33 6.19
N GLY A 58 -4.80 11.88 5.50
CA GLY A 58 -5.05 12.22 4.09
C GLY A 58 -3.98 11.70 3.13
N PRO A 59 -3.45 12.53 2.21
CA PRO A 59 -2.46 12.11 1.20
C PRO A 59 -1.16 11.53 1.75
N LYS A 60 -0.90 11.66 3.06
CA LYS A 60 0.27 11.07 3.73
C LYS A 60 0.10 9.59 4.05
N GLN A 61 -1.13 9.05 3.95
CA GLN A 61 -1.44 7.64 4.13
C GLN A 61 -1.15 6.82 2.87
N ILE A 62 -0.01 7.04 2.22
CA ILE A 62 0.47 6.14 1.17
C ILE A 62 1.07 4.91 1.85
N LEU A 63 0.55 3.73 1.51
CA LEU A 63 0.94 2.46 2.10
C LEU A 63 2.13 1.86 1.34
N TYR A 64 3.11 1.36 2.10
CA TYR A 64 4.28 0.73 1.52
C TYR A 64 3.92 -0.61 0.84
N PRO A 65 4.13 -0.78 -0.47
CA PRO A 65 3.58 -1.93 -1.23
C PRO A 65 4.05 -3.30 -0.74
N ASN A 66 5.25 -3.38 -0.14
CA ASN A 66 5.78 -4.64 0.35
C ASN A 66 5.02 -5.18 1.57
N TYR A 67 4.31 -4.33 2.32
CA TYR A 67 3.50 -4.70 3.51
C TYR A 67 1.99 -4.63 3.27
N ALA A 68 1.56 -4.14 2.11
CA ALA A 68 0.16 -3.94 1.80
C ALA A 68 -0.60 -5.28 1.67
N LEU A 69 -1.87 -5.26 2.09
CA LEU A 69 -2.79 -6.38 1.88
C LEU A 69 -3.13 -6.54 0.39
N PRO A 70 -3.46 -7.75 -0.08
CA PRO A 70 -3.73 -8.01 -1.50
C PRO A 70 -4.86 -7.18 -2.12
N ASP A 71 -5.82 -6.73 -1.30
CA ASP A 71 -6.97 -5.94 -1.72
C ASP A 71 -6.78 -4.42 -1.56
N THR A 72 -5.55 -3.98 -1.31
CA THR A 72 -5.23 -2.55 -1.16
C THR A 72 -5.35 -1.83 -2.50
N PRO A 73 -6.14 -0.73 -2.61
CA PRO A 73 -6.25 0.03 -3.85
C PRO A 73 -4.91 0.59 -4.33
N LEU A 74 -4.68 0.58 -5.64
CA LEU A 74 -3.42 1.06 -6.24
C LEU A 74 -3.14 2.53 -5.94
N GLU A 75 -4.18 3.36 -5.81
CA GLU A 75 -4.06 4.77 -5.46
C GLU A 75 -3.52 4.97 -4.04
N GLN A 76 -3.79 4.02 -3.13
CA GLN A 76 -3.22 4.04 -1.77
C GLN A 76 -1.75 3.58 -1.77
N LEU A 77 -1.28 2.91 -2.82
CA LEU A 77 0.10 2.43 -2.96
C LEU A 77 0.98 3.39 -3.77
N TYR A 78 0.43 3.92 -4.85
CA TYR A 78 1.17 4.65 -5.88
C TYR A 78 0.65 6.08 -6.10
N GLY A 79 -0.47 6.47 -5.48
CA GLY A 79 -1.02 7.82 -5.59
C GLY A 79 -1.25 8.22 -7.05
N SER A 80 -0.82 9.44 -7.41
CA SER A 80 -0.94 9.95 -8.79
C SER A 80 -0.07 9.20 -9.80
N ASN A 81 0.86 8.33 -9.37
CA ASN A 81 1.69 7.56 -10.30
C ASN A 81 0.94 6.40 -10.95
N VAL A 82 -0.26 6.02 -10.48
CA VAL A 82 -1.04 4.90 -11.03
C VAL A 82 -1.17 5.02 -12.55
N SER A 83 -1.66 6.13 -13.09
CA SER A 83 -1.85 6.28 -14.53
C SER A 83 -0.55 6.13 -15.34
N ARG A 84 0.59 6.59 -14.81
CA ARG A 84 1.90 6.39 -15.44
C ARG A 84 2.29 4.91 -15.45
N LEU A 85 2.06 4.20 -14.34
CA LEU A 85 2.35 2.78 -14.22
C LEU A 85 1.46 1.94 -15.15
N GLN A 86 0.19 2.29 -15.32
CA GLN A 86 -0.71 1.63 -16.26
C GLN A 86 -0.24 1.80 -17.72
N SER A 87 0.21 2.99 -18.10
CA SER A 87 0.79 3.21 -19.44
C SER A 87 2.06 2.40 -19.67
N ILE A 88 2.91 2.26 -18.64
CA ILE A 88 4.10 1.40 -18.71
C ILE A 88 3.68 -0.06 -18.85
N HIS A 89 2.70 -0.51 -18.06
CA HIS A 89 2.17 -1.88 -18.12
C HIS A 89 1.65 -2.20 -19.52
N GLN A 90 0.83 -1.33 -20.11
CA GLN A 90 0.30 -1.52 -21.47
C GLN A 90 1.41 -1.58 -22.55
N ALA A 91 2.50 -0.83 -22.38
CA ALA A 91 3.59 -0.80 -23.34
C ALA A 91 4.49 -2.05 -23.26
N TRP A 92 4.66 -2.63 -22.06
CA TRP A 92 5.68 -3.65 -21.81
C TRP A 92 5.14 -5.03 -21.43
N ASP A 93 3.92 -5.11 -20.91
CA ASP A 93 3.19 -6.37 -20.64
C ASP A 93 1.76 -6.33 -21.22
N PRO A 94 1.61 -6.11 -22.55
CA PRO A 94 0.29 -5.99 -23.18
C PRO A 94 -0.56 -7.26 -23.08
N ASN A 95 0.08 -8.41 -22.84
CA ASN A 95 -0.59 -9.71 -22.72
C ASN A 95 -0.81 -10.13 -21.26
N ASN A 96 -0.53 -9.25 -20.29
CA ASN A 96 -0.72 -9.49 -18.86
C ASN A 96 -0.01 -10.75 -18.33
N VAL A 97 1.17 -11.08 -18.85
CA VAL A 97 1.96 -12.23 -18.41
C VAL A 97 2.34 -12.08 -16.93
N MET A 98 2.62 -10.86 -16.48
CA MET A 98 3.04 -10.58 -15.10
C MET A 98 1.88 -10.52 -14.10
N ASN A 99 0.64 -10.47 -14.59
CA ASN A 99 -0.57 -10.47 -13.75
C ASN A 99 -0.80 -11.81 -13.02
N LEU A 100 -0.09 -12.87 -13.41
CA LEU A 100 -0.07 -14.17 -12.70
C LEU A 100 0.43 -14.07 -11.26
N THR A 101 1.05 -12.95 -10.87
CA THR A 101 1.53 -12.69 -9.50
C THR A 101 0.44 -12.20 -8.55
N GLU A 102 -0.78 -11.95 -9.06
CA GLU A 102 -2.00 -11.54 -8.34
C GLU A 102 -1.93 -10.26 -7.49
N ARG A 103 -0.77 -9.61 -7.38
CA ARG A 103 -0.50 -8.58 -6.38
C ARG A 103 -0.73 -7.14 -6.85
N PHE A 104 -0.40 -6.82 -8.09
CA PHE A 104 -0.55 -5.46 -8.64
C PHE A 104 -1.25 -5.55 -10.01
N LYS A 105 -2.57 -5.36 -10.01
CA LYS A 105 -3.39 -5.39 -11.23
C LYS A 105 -3.44 -3.98 -11.84
N LEU A 106 -2.37 -3.61 -12.56
CA LEU A 106 -2.22 -2.32 -13.25
C LEU A 106 -3.08 -2.24 -14.52
#